data_AF-A0A7X8YVI2-F1
#
_entry.id   AF-A0A7X8YVI2-F1
#
_cell.length_a   1.000
_cell.length_b   1.000
_cell.length_c   1.000
_cell.angle_alpha   90.00
_cell.angle_beta   90.00
_cell.angle_gamma   90.00
#
_symmetry.space_group_name_H-M   'P 1'
#
loop_
_entity.id
_entity.type
_entity.pdbx_description
1 polymer ?
#
loop_
_entity_poly.entity_id
_entity_poly.type
_entity_poly.pdbx_seq_one_letter_code
_entity_poly.pdbx_strand_id
1 'polypeptide(L)' 'MAETAAATLDREIELTIQESARAALAQIDRALARLESGGYGRCEKCGKPIGAARLEVAPFATLCVDCKRAEERQF' A
#
# COMPACT_ATOMS: atom_id res chain seq x y z
N MET A 1 -15.06 38.28 -9.91
CA MET A 1 -15.30 36.83 -10.13
C MET A 1 -14.02 36.00 -10.28
N ALA A 2 -12.82 36.55 -10.06
CA ALA A 2 -11.57 35.78 -10.06
C ALA A 2 -11.20 35.26 -8.65
N GLU A 3 -11.48 36.03 -7.60
CA GLU A 3 -11.19 35.67 -6.20
C GLU A 3 -11.95 34.42 -5.72
N THR A 4 -13.17 34.20 -6.20
CA THR A 4 -13.99 33.03 -5.84
C THR A 4 -13.45 31.75 -6.46
N ALA A 5 -12.91 31.80 -7.69
CA ALA A 5 -12.33 30.63 -8.36
C ALA A 5 -11.03 30.18 -7.69
N ALA A 6 -10.18 31.14 -7.27
CA ALA A 6 -8.95 30.84 -6.54
C ALA A 6 -9.23 30.22 -5.16
N ALA A 7 -10.22 30.74 -4.42
CA ALA A 7 -10.60 30.20 -3.12
C ALA A 7 -11.20 28.79 -3.20
N THR A 8 -11.94 28.48 -4.26
CA THR A 8 -12.47 27.12 -4.47
C THR A 8 -11.34 26.13 -4.77
N LEU A 9 -10.39 26.51 -5.64
CA LEU A 9 -9.25 25.65 -5.98
C LEU A 9 -8.38 25.32 -4.77
N ASP A 10 -8.07 26.33 -3.94
CA ASP A 10 -7.28 26.13 -2.71
C ASP A 10 -7.94 25.13 -1.76
N ARG A 11 -9.27 25.24 -1.63
CA ARG A 11 -10.08 24.31 -0.83
C ARG A 11 -10.07 22.89 -1.38
N GLU A 12 -10.14 22.73 -2.71
CA GLU A 12 -10.09 21.43 -3.37
C GLU A 12 -8.72 20.75 -3.20
N ILE A 13 -7.63 21.53 -3.26
CA ILE A 13 -6.27 21.05 -3.00
C ILE A 13 -6.13 20.59 -1.55
N GLU A 14 -6.60 21.39 -0.58
CA GLU A 14 -6.56 21.04 0.85
C GLU A 14 -7.29 19.72 1.14
N LEU A 15 -8.48 19.54 0.56
CA LEU A 15 -9.24 18.29 0.68
C LEU A 15 -8.48 17.11 0.09
N THR A 16 -7.88 17.27 -1.09
CA THR A 16 -7.10 16.21 -1.76
C THR A 16 -5.89 15.78 -0.93
N ILE A 17 -5.17 16.74 -0.35
CA ILE A 17 -4.02 16.47 0.54
C ILE A 17 -4.49 15.70 1.78
N GLN A 18 -5.60 16.13 2.38
CA GLN A 18 -6.15 15.50 3.57
C GLN A 18 -6.60 14.06 3.30
N GLU A 19 -7.25 13.80 2.16
CA GLU A 19 -7.63 12.45 1.76
C GLU A 19 -6.42 11.56 1.50
N SER A 20 -5.40 12.09 0.82
CA SER A 20 -4.15 11.39 0.56
C SER A 20 -3.42 11.01 1.86
N ALA A 21 -3.38 11.93 2.83
CA ALA A 21 -2.80 11.68 4.15
C ALA A 21 -3.56 10.59 4.91
N ARG A 22 -4.91 10.60 4.88
CA ARG A 22 -5.74 9.56 5.49
C ARG A 22 -5.51 8.19 4.84
N ALA A 23 -5.40 8.15 3.52
CA ALA A 23 -5.12 6.91 2.80
C ALA A 23 -3.74 6.34 3.16
N ALA A 24 -2.72 7.20 3.28
CA ALA A 24 -1.39 6.81 3.71
C ALA A 24 -1.39 6.24 5.14
N LEU A 25 -2.07 6.89 6.08
CA LEU A 25 -2.22 6.38 7.46
C LEU A 25 -2.89 5.00 7.50
N ALA A 26 -3.99 4.82 6.76
CA ALA A 26 -4.67 3.53 6.69
C ALA A 26 -3.79 2.41 6.10
N GLN A 27 -2.90 2.74 5.15
CA GLN A 27 -1.92 1.78 4.64
C GLN A 27 -0.86 1.41 5.69
N ILE A 28 -0.39 2.39 6.47
CA ILE A 28 0.57 2.17 7.56
C ILE A 28 -0.06 1.28 8.65
N ASP A 29 -1.28 1.58 9.09
CA ASP A 29 -2.00 0.77 10.09
C ASP A 29 -2.17 -0.68 9.64
N ARG A 30 -2.50 -0.90 8.35
CA ARG A 30 -2.57 -2.25 7.78
C ARG A 30 -1.23 -2.97 7.77
N ALA A 31 -0.14 -2.25 7.48
CA ALA A 31 1.20 -2.83 7.50
C ALA A 31 1.62 -3.22 8.94
N LEU A 32 1.32 -2.38 9.92
CA LEU A 32 1.55 -2.66 11.33
C LEU A 32 0.72 -3.86 11.81
N ALA A 33 -0.57 -3.92 11.48
CA ALA A 33 -1.42 -5.06 11.81
C ALA A 33 -0.93 -6.39 11.19
N ARG A 34 -0.25 -6.36 10.04
CA ARG A 34 0.36 -7.55 9.43
C ARG A 34 1.62 -8.02 10.14
N LEU A 35 2.40 -7.07 10.66
CA LEU A 35 3.55 -7.40 11.51
C LEU A 35 3.08 -8.07 12.81
N GLU A 36 2.05 -7.52 13.45
CA GLU A 36 1.52 -8.04 14.73
C GLU A 36 0.78 -9.38 14.59
N SER A 37 0.08 -9.60 13.48
CA SER A 37 -0.65 -10.87 13.22
C SER A 37 0.25 -12.07 12.89
N GLY A 38 1.58 -11.90 12.90
CA GLY A 38 2.53 -12.98 12.60
C GLY A 38 2.48 -13.46 11.14
N GLY A 39 1.90 -12.65 10.25
CA GLY A 39 1.81 -12.90 8.82
C GLY A 39 3.09 -12.57 8.05
N TYR A 40 4.11 -12.04 8.72
CA TYR A 40 5.40 -11.71 8.11
C TYR A 40 6.01 -12.95 7.44
N GLY A 41 6.35 -12.81 6.16
CA GLY A 41 6.83 -13.92 5.37
C GLY A 41 5.76 -14.92 4.93
N ARG A 42 4.46 -14.56 4.92
CA ARG A 42 3.41 -15.31 4.22
C ARG A 42 2.79 -14.51 3.09
N CYS A 43 2.54 -15.19 1.98
CA CYS A 43 1.90 -14.63 0.80
C CYS A 43 0.45 -14.28 1.09
N GLU A 44 0.04 -13.05 0.79
CA GLU A 44 -1.34 -12.61 0.98
C GLU A 44 -2.35 -13.33 0.09
N LYS A 45 -1.93 -13.74 -1.11
CA LYS A 45 -2.83 -14.33 -2.10
C LYS A 45 -3.07 -15.83 -1.87
N CYS A 46 -2.05 -16.56 -1.43
CA CYS A 46 -2.12 -18.02 -1.32
C CYS A 46 -1.76 -18.58 0.06
N GLY A 47 -1.39 -17.73 1.02
CA GLY A 47 -1.06 -18.12 2.40
C GLY A 47 0.26 -18.88 2.57
N LYS A 48 0.96 -19.22 1.46
CA LYS A 48 2.24 -19.94 1.48
C LYS A 48 3.38 -19.05 1.99
N PRO A 49 4.43 -19.63 2.60
CA PRO A 49 5.60 -18.86 3.03
C PRO A 49 6.30 -18.20 1.84
N ILE A 50 6.77 -16.96 2.04
CA ILE A 50 7.62 -16.21 1.12
C ILE A 50 9.06 -16.66 1.38
N GLY A 51 9.78 -17.04 0.33
CA GLY A 51 11.15 -17.54 0.47
C GLY A 51 12.06 -16.53 1.18
N ALA A 52 12.89 -17.01 2.11
CA ALA A 52 13.77 -16.17 2.92
C ALA A 52 14.63 -15.22 2.07
N ALA A 53 15.26 -15.74 1.01
CA ALA A 53 16.05 -14.93 0.07
C ALA A 53 15.29 -13.74 -0.53
N ARG A 54 13.97 -13.85 -0.69
CA ARG A 54 13.12 -12.75 -1.18
C ARG A 54 12.84 -11.72 -0.09
N LEU A 55 12.69 -12.14 1.15
CA LEU A 55 12.54 -11.25 2.31
C LEU A 55 13.86 -10.56 2.68
N GLU A 56 15.00 -11.20 2.42
CA GLU A 56 16.32 -10.58 2.61
C GLU A 56 16.56 -9.42 1.64
N VAL A 57 16.15 -9.59 0.38
CA VAL A 57 16.27 -8.53 -0.65
C VAL A 57 15.12 -7.51 -0.56
N ALA A 58 13.91 -7.97 -0.25
CA ALA A 58 12.70 -7.18 -0.18
C ALA A 58 11.86 -7.60 1.05
N PRO A 59 12.17 -7.08 2.25
CA PRO A 59 11.50 -7.47 3.50
C PRO A 59 10.02 -7.09 3.52
N PHE A 60 9.61 -6.13 2.69
CA PHE A 60 8.23 -5.71 2.50
C PHE A 60 7.45 -6.55 1.47
N ALA A 61 8.04 -7.63 0.92
CA ALA A 61 7.36 -8.46 -0.06
C ALA A 61 6.11 -9.11 0.55
N THR A 62 4.94 -8.82 -0.04
CA THR A 62 3.64 -9.35 0.39
C THR A 62 3.19 -10.58 -0.39
N LEU A 63 3.76 -10.82 -1.58
CA LEU A 63 3.43 -11.93 -2.46
C LEU A 63 4.62 -12.89 -2.62
N CYS A 64 4.33 -14.19 -2.68
CA CYS A 64 5.31 -15.18 -3.11
C CYS A 64 5.64 -15.01 -4.60
N VAL A 65 6.76 -15.59 -5.03
CA VAL A 65 7.24 -15.49 -6.43
C VAL A 65 6.20 -15.96 -7.45
N ASP A 66 5.45 -17.01 -7.15
CA ASP A 66 4.42 -17.53 -8.04
C ASP A 66 3.24 -16.57 -8.18
N CYS A 67 2.80 -15.98 -7.07
CA CYS A 67 1.71 -15.01 -7.06
C CYS A 67 2.13 -13.70 -7.71
N LYS A 68 3.38 -13.26 -7.52
CA LYS A 68 3.90 -12.06 -8.18
C LYS A 68 4.02 -12.27 -9.69
N ARG A 69 4.55 -13.40 -10.14
CA ARG A 69 4.61 -13.75 -11.57
C ARG A 69 3.23 -13.86 -12.21
N ALA A 70 2.22 -14.32 -11.46
CA ALA A 70 0.85 -14.39 -11.95
C ALA A 70 0.22 -13.00 -12.12
N GLU A 71 0.55 -12.06 -11.24
CA GLU A 71 0.11 -10.66 -11.31
C GLU A 71 0.78 -9.92 -12.48
N GLU A 72 2.10 -10.10 -12.66
CA GLU A 72 2.85 -9.48 -13.76
C GLU A 72 2.43 -9.98 -15.15
N ARG A 73 1.86 -11.18 -15.27
CA ARG A 73 1.30 -11.70 -16.53
C ARG A 73 -0.08 -11.12 -16.88
N GLN A 74 -0.72 -10.43 -15.94
CA GLN A 74 -2.04 -9.81 -16.14
C GLN A 74 -1.92 -8.33 -16.54
N PHE A 75 -0.71 -7.79 -16.57
CA PHE A 75 -0.35 -6.49 -17.12
C PHE A 75 0.38 -6.67 -18.45
#